data_AF-A0A9P8JE43-F1
#
_entry.id   AF-A0A9P8JE43-F1
#
_cell.length_a   1.000
_cell.length_b   1.000
_cell.length_c   1.000
_cell.angle_alpha   90.00
_cell.angle_beta   90.00
_cell.angle_gamma   90.00
#
_symmetry.space_group_name_H-M   'P 1'
#
loop_
_entity.id
_entity.type
_entity.pdbx_description
1 polymer ?
#
loop_
_entity_poly.entity_id
_entity_poly.type
_entity_poly.pdbx_seq_one_letter_code
_entity_poly.pdbx_strand_id
1 'polypeptide(L)'
;GKLTGMSMRVPTANVSVVDLTARLEKGASYETIKKAIKEASEGELKGILGYTEDDIVSSDMCGANESSIFDAKAGISLNDNFVKLVSWYDNEWGYSRRVLDLLAYIAKVDGNA
;
A
#
# COMPACT_ATOMS: atom_id res chain seq x y z
N GLY A 1 10.74 -17.73 -7.41
CA GLY A 1 9.83 -16.91 -6.60
C GLY A 1 8.47 -16.80 -7.29
N LYS A 2 7.42 -16.35 -6.59
CA LYS A 2 6.05 -16.19 -7.15
C LYS A 2 5.76 -14.79 -7.69
N LEU A 3 6.60 -13.80 -7.38
CA LEU A 3 6.44 -12.40 -7.77
C LEU A 3 7.72 -11.90 -8.44
N THR A 4 7.55 -11.01 -9.42
CA THR A 4 8.59 -10.22 -10.07
C THR A 4 7.97 -8.88 -10.48
N GLY A 5 8.78 -7.91 -10.88
CA GLY A 5 8.27 -6.59 -11.25
C GLY A 5 9.27 -5.76 -12.03
N MET A 6 8.84 -4.58 -12.40
CA MET A 6 9.64 -3.54 -13.04
C MET A 6 9.16 -2.17 -12.54
N SER A 7 9.94 -1.12 -12.82
CA SER A 7 9.54 0.26 -12.56
C SER A 7 9.61 1.09 -13.83
N MET A 8 8.69 2.04 -13.95
CA MET A 8 8.73 3.09 -14.96
C MET A 8 8.98 4.40 -14.26
N ARG A 9 10.06 5.09 -14.64
CA ARG A 9 10.36 6.43 -14.13
C ARG A 9 9.61 7.45 -14.98
N VAL A 10 8.87 8.32 -14.33
CA VAL A 10 8.05 9.36 -14.93
C VAL A 10 8.50 10.73 -14.39
N PRO A 11 8.20 11.85 -15.07
CA PRO A 11 8.66 13.17 -14.66
C PRO A 11 7.82 13.74 -13.50
N THR A 12 7.86 13.08 -12.35
CA THR A 12 7.24 13.50 -11.10
C THR A 12 8.31 13.50 -10.01
N ALA A 13 8.38 14.56 -9.21
CA ALA A 13 9.45 14.75 -8.24
C ALA A 13 9.34 13.81 -7.03
N ASN A 14 8.11 13.52 -6.59
CA ASN A 14 7.82 12.70 -5.43
C ASN A 14 6.51 11.94 -5.64
N VAL A 15 6.24 10.99 -4.76
CA VAL A 15 5.12 10.04 -4.79
C VAL A 15 5.25 9.03 -5.91
N SER A 16 4.98 7.79 -5.56
CA SER A 16 4.99 6.64 -6.46
C SER A 16 3.72 5.82 -6.25
N VAL A 17 3.45 4.93 -7.20
CA VAL A 17 2.30 4.03 -7.15
C VAL A 17 2.73 2.62 -7.52
N VAL A 18 2.21 1.64 -6.78
CA VAL A 18 2.33 0.22 -7.09
C VAL A 18 1.10 -0.21 -7.89
N ASP A 19 1.34 -0.80 -9.06
CA ASP A 19 0.36 -1.56 -9.82
C ASP A 19 0.68 -3.05 -9.65
N LEU A 20 -0.09 -3.74 -8.80
CA LEU A 20 0.04 -5.16 -8.55
C LEU A 20 -1.02 -5.93 -9.32
N THR A 21 -0.60 -6.65 -10.35
CA THR A 21 -1.47 -7.64 -11.02
C THR A 21 -1.13 -9.05 -10.53
N ALA A 22 -2.11 -9.75 -9.98
CA ALA A 22 -1.92 -11.06 -9.35
C ALA A 22 -3.03 -12.05 -9.66
N ARG A 23 -2.69 -13.34 -9.63
CA ARG A 23 -3.67 -14.44 -9.65
C ARG A 23 -3.87 -15.00 -8.25
N LEU A 24 -5.10 -14.90 -7.73
CA LEU A 24 -5.50 -15.45 -6.44
C LEU A 24 -5.70 -16.97 -6.55
N GLU A 25 -5.20 -17.71 -5.57
CA GLU A 25 -5.40 -19.17 -5.47
C GLU A 25 -6.85 -19.51 -5.15
N LYS A 26 -7.45 -18.77 -4.20
CA LYS A 26 -8.88 -18.81 -3.90
C LYS A 26 -9.50 -17.52 -4.44
N GLY A 27 -10.49 -17.65 -5.31
CA GLY A 27 -11.14 -16.50 -5.91
C GLY A 27 -11.85 -15.61 -4.88
N ALA A 28 -11.87 -14.32 -5.13
CA ALA A 28 -12.57 -13.33 -4.32
C ALA A 28 -13.11 -12.20 -5.20
N SER A 29 -14.31 -11.72 -4.89
CA SER A 29 -14.85 -10.54 -5.55
C SER A 29 -14.03 -9.28 -5.19
N TYR A 30 -14.03 -8.28 -6.07
CA TYR A 30 -13.32 -7.03 -5.80
C TYR A 30 -13.83 -6.33 -4.52
N GLU A 31 -15.14 -6.40 -4.25
CA GLU A 31 -15.74 -5.89 -3.02
C GLU A 31 -15.19 -6.61 -1.78
N THR A 32 -15.01 -7.94 -1.84
CA THR A 32 -14.41 -8.71 -0.76
C THR A 32 -12.96 -8.29 -0.51
N ILE A 33 -12.19 -8.05 -1.58
CA ILE A 33 -10.80 -7.60 -1.48
C ILE A 33 -10.74 -6.21 -0.86
N LYS A 34 -11.54 -5.25 -1.36
CA LYS A 34 -11.64 -3.89 -0.83
C LYS A 34 -11.97 -3.90 0.66
N LYS A 35 -12.97 -4.69 1.05
CA LYS A 35 -13.38 -4.84 2.46
C LYS A 35 -12.24 -5.37 3.32
N ALA A 36 -11.57 -6.44 2.89
CA ALA A 36 -10.45 -7.02 3.65
C ALA A 36 -9.28 -6.02 3.82
N ILE A 37 -8.96 -5.26 2.77
CA ILE A 37 -7.91 -4.23 2.83
C ILE A 37 -8.31 -3.09 3.78
N LYS A 38 -9.58 -2.64 3.73
CA LYS A 38 -10.11 -1.61 4.62
C LYS A 38 -10.11 -2.04 6.08
N GLU A 39 -10.54 -3.27 6.36
CA GLU A 39 -10.50 -3.85 7.71
C GLU A 39 -9.06 -3.93 8.24
N ALA A 40 -8.10 -4.30 7.40
CA ALA A 40 -6.69 -4.32 7.77
C ALA A 40 -6.12 -2.91 8.01
N SER A 41 -6.47 -1.93 7.17
CA SER A 41 -6.00 -0.54 7.29
C SER A 41 -6.57 0.17 8.53
N GLU A 42 -7.79 -0.17 8.93
CA GLU A 42 -8.43 0.38 10.13
C GLU A 42 -8.09 -0.41 11.42
N GLY A 43 -7.57 -1.63 11.24
CA GLY A 43 -7.23 -2.57 12.31
C GLY A 43 -5.72 -2.78 12.49
N GLU A 44 -5.24 -3.98 12.17
CA GLU A 44 -3.89 -4.43 12.51
C GLU A 44 -2.78 -3.65 11.82
N LEU A 45 -3.05 -3.05 10.66
CA LEU A 45 -2.10 -2.24 9.88
C LEU A 45 -2.35 -0.74 10.01
N LYS A 46 -3.12 -0.30 11.01
CA LYS A 46 -3.43 1.12 11.18
C LYS A 46 -2.18 1.99 11.31
N GLY A 47 -2.11 3.03 10.49
CA GLY A 47 -0.96 3.93 10.37
C GLY A 47 0.19 3.39 9.50
N ILE A 48 0.07 2.16 8.99
CA ILE A 48 1.00 1.54 8.03
C ILE A 48 0.33 1.39 6.66
N LEU A 49 -0.90 0.89 6.64
CA LEU A 49 -1.74 0.78 5.45
C LEU A 49 -2.87 1.81 5.56
N GLY A 50 -3.03 2.61 4.50
CA GLY A 50 -4.16 3.50 4.28
C GLY A 50 -5.13 2.93 3.25
N TYR A 51 -6.32 3.52 3.19
CA TYR A 51 -7.38 3.15 2.26
C TYR A 51 -8.10 4.42 1.82
N THR A 52 -8.32 4.57 0.52
CA THR A 52 -9.06 5.71 -0.04
C THR A 52 -10.05 5.28 -1.11
N GLU A 53 -11.18 5.97 -1.14
CA GLU A 53 -12.19 5.94 -2.20
C GLU A 53 -12.34 7.32 -2.86
N ASP A 54 -11.49 8.29 -2.51
CA ASP A 54 -11.51 9.63 -3.08
C ASP A 54 -10.86 9.64 -4.46
N ASP A 55 -11.29 10.56 -5.32
CA ASP A 55 -10.69 10.74 -6.64
C ASP A 55 -9.40 11.57 -6.48
N ILE A 56 -8.29 10.87 -6.20
CA ILE A 56 -6.98 11.47 -5.88
C ILE A 56 -5.98 11.41 -7.03
N VAL A 57 -4.95 12.24 -6.94
CA VAL A 57 -3.75 12.20 -7.79
C VAL A 57 -2.47 12.12 -6.95
N SER A 58 -1.31 11.98 -7.59
CA SER A 58 -0.03 11.80 -6.89
C SER A 58 0.28 12.91 -5.88
N SER A 59 0.00 14.18 -6.22
CA SER A 59 0.29 15.31 -5.33
C SER A 59 -0.49 15.29 -4.03
N ASP A 60 -1.66 14.66 -4.00
CA ASP A 60 -2.49 14.57 -2.79
C ASP A 60 -1.88 13.64 -1.74
N MET A 61 -0.96 12.77 -2.15
CA MET A 61 -0.28 11.80 -1.29
C MET A 61 1.06 12.32 -0.73
N CYS A 62 1.50 13.51 -1.14
CA CYS A 62 2.73 14.12 -0.62
C CYS A 62 2.62 14.33 0.91
N GLY A 63 3.57 13.79 1.66
CA GLY A 63 3.60 13.85 3.12
C GLY A 63 2.66 12.84 3.81
N ALA A 64 2.06 11.90 3.06
CA ALA A 64 1.25 10.85 3.67
C ALA A 64 2.11 9.90 4.52
N ASN A 65 1.64 9.61 5.74
CA ASN A 65 2.44 8.92 6.77
C ASN A 65 2.46 7.40 6.60
N GLU A 66 1.45 6.86 5.93
CA GLU A 66 1.28 5.45 5.65
C GLU A 66 2.34 4.96 4.65
N SER A 67 2.73 3.70 4.77
CA SER A 67 3.68 3.08 3.83
C SER A 67 3.05 2.73 2.48
N SER A 68 1.73 2.61 2.46
CA SER A 68 0.94 2.14 1.33
C SER A 68 -0.49 2.60 1.52
N ILE A 69 -1.09 3.23 0.51
CA ILE A 69 -2.46 3.73 0.55
C ILE A 69 -3.22 3.12 -0.62
N PHE A 70 -4.05 2.12 -0.31
CA PHE A 70 -4.79 1.40 -1.32
C PHE A 70 -5.88 2.30 -1.93
N ASP A 71 -5.87 2.40 -3.25
CA ASP A 71 -6.85 3.15 -4.03
C ASP A 71 -7.93 2.20 -4.53
N ALA A 72 -9.08 2.27 -3.88
CA ALA A 72 -10.21 1.37 -4.12
C ALA A 72 -10.91 1.59 -5.46
N LYS A 73 -10.66 2.73 -6.13
CA LYS A 73 -11.27 3.07 -7.42
C LYS A 73 -10.31 2.86 -8.59
N ALA A 74 -9.00 2.89 -8.36
CA ALA A 74 -8.00 2.74 -9.42
C ALA A 74 -7.70 1.28 -9.82
N GLY A 75 -7.99 0.31 -8.94
CA GLY A 75 -7.83 -1.12 -9.25
C GLY A 75 -8.94 -1.69 -10.13
N ILE A 76 -8.69 -2.86 -10.73
CA ILE A 76 -9.65 -3.54 -11.62
C ILE A 76 -9.56 -5.06 -11.40
N SER A 77 -10.70 -5.71 -11.25
CA SER A 77 -10.80 -7.18 -11.20
C SER A 77 -11.32 -7.71 -12.54
N LEU A 78 -10.52 -8.51 -13.24
CA LEU A 78 -10.96 -9.13 -14.51
C LEU A 78 -11.91 -10.31 -14.25
N ASN A 79 -11.61 -11.08 -13.21
CA ASN A 79 -12.46 -12.13 -12.64
C ASN A 79 -12.02 -12.37 -11.19
N ASP A 80 -12.74 -13.23 -10.48
CA ASP A 80 -12.48 -13.50 -9.06
C ASP A 80 -11.06 -13.98 -8.75
N ASN A 81 -10.33 -14.51 -9.72
CA ASN A 81 -8.97 -14.98 -9.55
C ASN A 81 -7.91 -14.04 -10.13
N PHE A 82 -8.24 -13.05 -10.96
CA PHE A 82 -7.24 -12.24 -11.65
C PHE A 82 -7.51 -10.75 -11.46
N VAL A 83 -6.68 -10.14 -10.61
CA VAL A 83 -6.95 -8.81 -10.06
C VAL A 83 -5.76 -7.88 -10.26
N LYS A 84 -6.06 -6.61 -10.46
CA LYS A 84 -5.13 -5.49 -10.41
C LYS A 84 -5.47 -4.63 -9.20
N LEU A 85 -4.50 -4.42 -8.32
CA LEU A 85 -4.59 -3.57 -7.14
C LEU A 85 -3.63 -2.40 -7.31
N VAL A 86 -4.10 -1.20 -6.96
CA VAL A 86 -3.32 0.03 -7.06
C VAL A 86 -3.13 0.60 -5.66
N SER A 87 -1.90 0.97 -5.32
CA SER A 87 -1.59 1.55 -4.02
C SER A 87 -0.54 2.66 -4.14
N TRP A 88 -0.84 3.82 -3.57
CA TRP A 88 0.04 4.97 -3.55
C TRP A 88 1.00 4.92 -2.37
N TYR A 89 2.13 5.60 -2.50
CA TYR A 89 3.02 5.87 -1.38
C TYR A 89 3.89 7.09 -1.67
N ASP A 90 4.10 7.92 -0.66
CA ASP A 90 5.18 8.89 -0.68
C ASP A 90 6.51 8.13 -0.46
N ASN A 91 7.31 8.02 -1.53
CA ASN A 91 8.55 7.27 -1.53
C ASN A 91 9.66 7.91 -0.69
N GLU A 92 9.51 9.16 -0.26
CA GLU A 92 10.43 9.83 0.66
C GLU A 92 9.89 9.77 2.10
N TRP A 93 8.65 10.19 2.32
CA TRP A 93 8.11 10.44 3.64
C TRP A 93 7.69 9.16 4.38
N GLY A 94 6.80 8.36 3.78
CA GLY A 94 6.28 7.15 4.40
C GLY A 94 7.41 6.17 4.76
N TYR A 95 8.39 6.01 3.88
CA TYR A 95 9.56 5.18 4.13
C TYR A 95 10.44 5.74 5.27
N SER A 96 10.72 7.04 5.29
CA SER A 96 11.52 7.67 6.36
C SER A 96 10.88 7.48 7.74
N ARG A 97 9.55 7.53 7.81
CA ARG A 97 8.79 7.23 9.04
C ARG A 97 9.00 5.77 9.48
N ARG A 98 8.97 4.81 8.55
CA ARG A 98 9.22 3.39 8.87
C ARG A 98 10.62 3.13 9.39
N VAL A 99 11.63 3.87 8.93
CA VAL A 99 12.99 3.80 9.49
C VAL A 99 12.98 4.19 10.97
N LEU A 100 12.29 5.27 11.34
CA LEU A 100 12.16 5.68 12.74
C LEU A 100 11.36 4.67 13.58
N ASP A 101 10.26 4.14 13.03
CA ASP A 101 9.44 3.14 13.71
C ASP A 101 10.26 1.87 14.01
N LEU A 102 11.07 1.41 13.05
CA LEU A 102 11.97 0.27 13.22
C LEU A 102 13.05 0.52 14.26
N LEU A 103 13.66 1.71 14.26
CA LEU A 103 14.66 2.09 15.27
C LEU A 103 14.07 2.08 16.69
N ALA A 104 12.87 2.65 16.86
CA ALA A 104 12.17 2.65 18.13
C ALA A 104 11.81 1.22 18.59
N TYR A 105 11.41 0.35 17.64
CA TYR A 105 11.15 -1.06 17.92
C TYR A 105 12.42 -1.79 18.40
N ILE A 106 13.54 -1.66 17.67
CA ILE A 106 14.82 -2.29 18.03
C ILE A 106 15.27 -1.81 19.41
N ALA A 107 15.26 -0.50 19.66
CA ALA A 107 15.64 0.06 20.96
C ALA A 107 14.77 -0.48 22.11
N LYS A 108 13.47 -0.68 21.87
CA LYS A 108 12.56 -1.27 22.85
C LYS A 108 12.85 -2.75 23.09
N VAL A 109 13.18 -3.52 22.06
CA VAL A 109 13.49 -4.96 22.19
C VAL A 109 14.82 -5.13 22.93
N ASP A 110 15.87 -4.42 22.49
CA ASP A 110 17.22 -4.53 23.05
C ASP A 110 17.34 -3.92 24.45
N GLY A 111 16.62 -2.83 24.73
CA GLY A 111 16.63 -2.20 26.06
C GLY A 111 15.85 -2.97 27.13
N ASN A 112 15.07 -3.98 26.75
CA ASN A 112 14.38 -4.90 27.67
C ASN A 112 15.12 -6.25 27.82
N ALA A 113 16.28 -6.42 27.18
CA ALA A 113 17.18 -7.57 27.35
C ALA A 113 18.20 -7.31 28.48
#